data_AF-A0A7V5A1D7-F1
#
_entry.id   AF-A0A7V5A1D7-F1
#
_cell.length_a   1.000
_cell.length_b   1.000
_cell.length_c   1.000
_cell.angle_alpha   90.00
_cell.angle_beta   90.00
_cell.angle_gamma   90.00
#
_symmetry.space_group_name_H-M   'P 1'
#
loop_
_entity.id
_entity.type
_entity.pdbx_description
1 polymer ?
#
loop_
_entity_poly.entity_id
_entity_poly.type
_entity_poly.pdbx_seq_one_letter_code
_entity_poly.pdbx_strand_id
1 'polypeptide(L)'
;MFRDWDEKGKDGRQEHPEKDPDRTDGEDLEVFSGCANRNIDLTIHGGGILGLLGENGAGKTTLMNILYGLYRPDGGRILIDGKEVTFRSPRDAIRSGIG
;
A
#
# COMPACT_ATOMS: atom_id res chain seq x y z
N MET A 1 -23.35 -2.05 2.57
CA MET A 1 -23.69 -1.13 3.67
C MET A 1 -22.39 -0.44 4.06
N PHE A 2 -22.07 0.69 3.44
CA PHE A 2 -20.86 1.46 3.75
C PHE A 2 -21.20 2.44 4.87
N ARG A 3 -20.47 2.37 5.98
CA ARG A 3 -20.60 3.32 7.10
C ARG A 3 -19.22 3.79 7.56
N ASP A 4 -19.19 5.10 7.77
CA ASP A 4 -18.25 5.93 8.53
C ASP A 4 -16.75 5.66 8.37
N TRP A 5 -16.12 6.58 7.63
CA TRP A 5 -14.69 6.87 7.72
C TRP A 5 -14.44 8.30 8.21
N ASP A 6 -15.43 8.94 8.84
CA ASP A 6 -15.27 10.31 9.35
C ASP A 6 -14.97 10.27 10.86
N GLU A 7 -14.02 11.12 11.27
CA GLU A 7 -13.72 11.56 12.65
C GLU A 7 -12.62 10.92 13.52
N LYS A 8 -11.77 9.98 13.07
CA LYS A 8 -10.61 9.57 13.91
C LYS A 8 -9.25 9.66 13.24
N GLY A 9 -8.47 10.68 13.62
CA GLY A 9 -7.05 10.79 13.28
C GLY A 9 -6.49 12.22 13.28
N LYS A 10 -6.54 12.93 14.42
CA LYS A 10 -5.87 14.23 14.62
C LYS A 10 -4.52 14.12 15.36
N ASP A 11 -3.93 12.94 15.38
CA ASP A 11 -2.53 12.75 15.70
C ASP A 11 -1.91 11.98 14.53
N GLY A 12 -0.71 12.35 14.10
CA GLY A 12 -0.08 11.79 12.92
C GLY A 12 0.39 10.33 13.05
N ARG A 13 -0.21 9.53 13.94
CA ARG A 13 -0.02 8.07 13.97
C ARG A 13 -1.28 7.45 13.38
N GLN A 14 -1.16 6.94 12.15
CA GLN A 14 -2.23 6.11 11.60
C GLN A 14 -2.24 4.80 12.39
N GLU A 15 -3.25 4.60 13.23
CA GLU A 15 -3.49 3.31 13.86
C GLU A 15 -3.90 2.33 12.75
N HIS A 16 -3.13 1.25 12.58
CA HIS A 16 -3.47 0.20 11.61
C HIS A 16 -4.79 -0.45 12.06
N PRO A 17 -5.83 -0.48 11.20
CA PRO A 17 -7.10 -1.11 11.56
C PRO A 17 -6.85 -2.60 11.88
N GLU A 18 -7.47 -3.07 12.96
CA GLU A 18 -7.44 -4.47 13.39
C GLU A 18 -8.00 -5.36 12.27
N LYS A 19 -7.33 -6.48 11.96
CA LYS A 19 -7.72 -7.38 10.87
C LYS A 19 -9.16 -7.88 11.11
N ASP A 20 -10.04 -7.65 10.14
CA ASP A 20 -11.39 -8.25 10.14
C ASP A 20 -11.26 -9.78 10.03
N PRO A 21 -11.59 -10.54 11.08
CA PRO A 21 -11.38 -11.99 11.11
C PRO A 21 -12.29 -12.76 10.14
N ASP A 22 -13.36 -12.14 9.63
CA ASP A 22 -14.34 -12.78 8.74
C ASP A 22 -14.04 -12.55 7.24
N ARG A 23 -12.99 -11.78 6.90
CA ARG A 23 -12.63 -11.45 5.51
C ARG A 23 -11.61 -12.45 4.95
N THR A 24 -12.03 -13.36 4.08
CA THR A 24 -11.26 -14.56 3.70
C THR A 24 -10.62 -14.58 2.31
N ASP A 25 -10.40 -13.47 1.60
CA ASP A 25 -10.11 -13.54 0.16
C ASP A 25 -9.03 -12.61 -0.43
N GLY A 26 -8.03 -12.18 0.33
CA GLY A 26 -6.80 -11.72 -0.33
C GLY A 26 -5.61 -11.45 0.57
N GLU A 27 -4.45 -11.41 -0.07
CA GLU A 27 -3.15 -11.15 0.56
C GLU A 27 -3.10 -9.68 1.02
N ASP A 28 -2.74 -9.44 2.28
CA ASP A 28 -2.61 -8.09 2.84
C ASP A 28 -1.30 -7.47 2.33
N LEU A 29 -1.37 -6.28 1.73
CA LEU A 29 -0.22 -5.52 1.25
C LEU A 29 0.10 -4.36 2.20
N GLU A 30 1.31 -4.32 2.72
CA GLU A 30 1.83 -3.19 3.50
C GLU A 30 3.00 -2.54 2.76
N VAL A 31 3.00 -1.21 2.67
CA VAL A 31 4.01 -0.44 1.94
C VAL A 31 4.56 0.64 2.86
N PHE A 32 5.86 0.56 3.08
CA PHE A 32 6.65 1.56 3.77
C PHE A 32 7.61 2.14 2.73
N SER A 33 7.53 3.44 2.42
CA SER A 33 8.38 4.05 1.38
C SER A 33 9.20 5.24 1.90
N GLY A 34 10.47 5.32 1.47
CA GLY A 34 11.40 6.40 1.79
C GLY A 34 11.94 7.18 0.58
N CYS A 35 12.50 8.36 0.87
CA CYS A 35 13.15 9.37 0.00
C CYS A 35 12.36 9.89 -1.22
N ALA A 36 11.83 9.05 -2.11
CA ALA A 36 11.06 9.49 -3.28
C ALA A 36 9.58 9.75 -2.95
N ASN A 37 9.08 9.07 -1.92
CA ASN A 37 7.78 9.29 -1.29
C ASN A 37 8.08 9.49 0.20
N ARG A 38 7.86 10.70 0.73
CA ARG A 38 8.29 11.01 2.10
C ARG A 38 7.38 10.30 3.11
N ASN A 39 7.87 9.20 3.67
CA ASN A 39 7.23 8.42 4.75
C ASN A 39 5.77 8.09 4.44
N ILE A 40 5.55 7.26 3.41
CA ILE A 40 4.22 6.68 3.18
C ILE A 40 4.18 5.33 3.89
N ASP A 41 3.21 5.21 4.80
CA ASP A 41 2.76 3.97 5.41
C ASP A 41 1.36 3.68 4.84
N LEU A 42 1.21 2.55 4.17
CA LEU A 42 -0.06 2.15 3.54
C LEU A 42 -0.30 0.67 3.79
N THR A 43 -1.48 0.34 4.32
CA THR A 43 -1.98 -1.05 4.40
C THR A 43 -3.20 -1.19 3.48
N ILE A 44 -3.18 -2.20 2.62
CA ILE A 44 -4.29 -2.57 1.74
C ILE A 44 -4.65 -4.00 2.07
N HIS A 45 -5.91 -4.23 2.39
CA HIS A 45 -6.40 -5.57 2.63
C HIS A 45 -6.78 -6.29 1.34
N GLY A 46 -6.72 -7.61 1.38
CA GLY A 46 -7.22 -8.48 0.32
C GLY A 46 -8.55 -8.03 -0.29
N GLY A 47 -8.61 -7.99 -1.63
CA GLY A 47 -9.78 -7.53 -2.39
C GLY A 47 -10.08 -6.04 -2.26
N GLY A 48 -9.19 -5.25 -1.66
CA GLY A 48 -9.30 -3.78 -1.59
C GLY A 48 -8.89 -3.10 -2.90
N ILE A 49 -9.56 -2.01 -3.24
CA ILE A 49 -9.19 -1.13 -4.36
C ILE A 49 -8.52 0.12 -3.79
N LEU A 50 -7.26 0.37 -4.14
CA LEU A 50 -6.55 1.59 -3.75
C LEU A 50 -6.74 2.71 -4.78
N GLY A 51 -7.39 3.80 -4.36
CA GLY A 51 -7.40 5.05 -5.10
C GLY A 51 -6.33 6.01 -4.57
N LEU A 52 -5.35 6.37 -5.40
CA LEU A 52 -4.38 7.43 -5.06
C LEU A 52 -4.90 8.79 -5.55
N LEU A 53 -5.20 9.70 -4.61
CA LEU A 53 -5.64 11.06 -4.88
C LEU A 53 -4.59 12.08 -4.37
N GLY A 54 -4.49 13.24 -5.03
CA GLY A 54 -3.58 14.32 -4.66
C GLY A 54 -3.16 15.18 -5.85
N GLU A 55 -2.38 16.23 -5.62
CA GLU A 55 -1.93 17.17 -6.66
C GLU A 55 -0.92 16.56 -7.64
N ASN A 56 -0.79 17.16 -8.82
CA ASN A 56 0.26 16.80 -9.77
C ASN A 56 1.63 17.03 -9.13
N GLY A 57 2.52 16.02 -9.20
CA GLY A 57 3.83 16.07 -8.57
C GLY A 57 3.88 15.52 -7.13
N ALA A 58 2.75 15.12 -6.53
CA ALA A 58 2.71 14.54 -5.18
C ALA A 58 3.30 13.11 -5.06
N GLY A 59 3.87 12.54 -6.13
CA GLY A 59 4.50 11.21 -6.09
C GLY A 59 3.57 10.01 -6.37
N LYS A 60 2.29 10.23 -6.73
CA LYS A 60 1.33 9.15 -7.02
C LYS A 60 1.80 8.16 -8.09
N THR A 61 2.26 8.66 -9.24
CA THR A 61 2.78 7.82 -10.33
C THR A 61 4.06 7.10 -9.91
N THR A 62 4.91 7.75 -9.11
CA THR A 62 6.11 7.14 -8.56
C THR A 62 5.75 5.97 -7.64
N LEU A 63 4.77 6.14 -6.74
CA LEU A 63 4.28 5.07 -5.86
C LEU A 63 3.70 3.92 -6.68
N MET A 64 2.86 4.19 -7.68
CA MET A 64 2.35 3.15 -8.57
C MET A 64 3.48 2.39 -9.27
N ASN A 65 4.49 3.10 -9.80
CA ASN A 65 5.62 2.46 -10.47
C ASN A 65 6.45 1.59 -9.51
N ILE A 66 6.56 1.96 -8.24
CA ILE A 66 7.21 1.13 -7.21
C ILE A 66 6.38 -0.14 -6.96
N LEU A 67 5.07 -0.01 -6.78
CA LEU A 67 4.18 -1.15 -6.52
C LEU A 67 4.11 -2.13 -7.69
N TYR A 68 4.18 -1.62 -8.93
CA TYR A 68 4.29 -2.43 -10.13
C TYR A 68 5.72 -2.91 -10.42
N GLY A 69 6.70 -2.66 -9.55
CA GLY A 69 8.08 -3.11 -9.77
C GLY A 69 8.77 -2.50 -11.01
N LEU A 70 8.27 -1.36 -11.51
CA LEU A 70 8.92 -0.57 -12.56
C LEU A 70 10.08 0.24 -12.00
N TYR A 71 9.97 0.69 -10.74
CA TYR A 71 11.04 1.36 -10.00
C TYR A 71 11.34 0.63 -8.71
N ARG A 72 12.62 0.61 -8.32
CA ARG A 72 13.01 0.21 -6.98
C ARG A 72 12.85 1.40 -6.04
N PRO A 73 12.28 1.21 -4.85
CA PRO A 73 12.29 2.26 -3.83
C PRO A 73 13.74 2.51 -3.38
N ASP A 74 14.10 3.77 -3.19
CA ASP A 74 15.42 4.15 -2.63
C ASP A 74 15.53 3.80 -1.13
N GLY A 75 14.40 3.51 -0.48
CA GLY A 75 14.31 3.04 0.90
C GLY A 75 12.89 2.64 1.28
N GLY A 76 12.76 1.93 2.40
CA GLY A 76 11.50 1.33 2.85
C GLY A 76 11.34 -0.11 2.38
N ARG A 77 10.17 -0.70 2.62
CA ARG A 77 9.86 -2.13 2.40
C ARG A 77 8.43 -2.32 1.95
N ILE A 78 8.21 -3.33 1.12
CA ILE A 78 6.87 -3.80 0.76
C ILE A 78 6.71 -5.17 1.42
N LEU A 79 5.61 -5.39 2.12
CA LEU A 79 5.29 -6.66 2.75
C LEU A 79 3.98 -7.19 2.21
N ILE A 80 3.94 -8.49 1.94
CA ILE A 80 2.72 -9.22 1.62
C ILE A 80 2.52 -10.28 2.68
N ASP A 81 1.39 -10.25 3.39
CA ASP A 81 1.11 -11.10 4.54
C ASP A 81 2.25 -11.08 5.58
N GLY A 82 2.80 -9.89 5.84
CA GLY A 82 3.92 -9.69 6.76
C GLY A 82 5.29 -10.17 6.25
N LYS A 83 5.40 -10.65 5.01
CA LYS A 83 6.68 -11.06 4.40
C LYS A 83 7.19 -10.01 3.45
N GLU A 84 8.43 -9.57 3.65
CA GLU A 84 9.08 -8.61 2.77
C GLU A 84 9.22 -9.18 1.35
N VAL A 85 8.78 -8.40 0.35
CA VAL A 85 8.85 -8.74 -1.06
C VAL A 85 9.64 -7.68 -1.83
N THR A 86 10.25 -8.10 -2.94
CA THR A 86 10.94 -7.20 -3.86
C THR A 86 10.51 -7.51 -5.27
N PHE A 87 9.88 -6.54 -5.93
CA PHE A 87 9.51 -6.65 -7.33
C PHE A 87 10.65 -6.18 -8.24
N ARG A 88 10.92 -6.92 -9.31
CA ARG A 88 11.90 -6.54 -10.34
C ARG A 88 11.23 -6.32 -11.71
N SER A 89 9.94 -6.61 -11.79
CA SER A 89 9.11 -6.43 -12.97
C SER A 89 7.63 -6.35 -12.59
N PRO A 90 6.77 -5.78 -13.44
CA PRO A 90 5.31 -5.84 -13.28
C PRO A 90 4.76 -7.25 -13.13
N ARG A 91 5.41 -8.23 -13.75
CA ARG A 91 5.00 -9.63 -13.65
C ARG A 91 5.19 -10.18 -12.23
N ASP A 92 6.17 -9.70 -11.48
CA ASP A 92 6.39 -10.12 -10.09
C ASP A 92 5.30 -9.58 -9.18
N ALA A 93 4.88 -8.33 -9.39
CA ALA A 93 3.78 -7.70 -8.66
C ALA A 93 2.45 -8.44 -8.91
N ILE A 94 2.12 -8.73 -10.17
CA ILE A 94 0.91 -9.47 -10.55
C ILE A 94 0.89 -10.89 -9.95
N ARG A 95 2.05 -11.57 -9.93
CA ARG A 95 2.18 -12.90 -9.31
C ARG A 95 1.97 -12.87 -7.80
N SER A 96 2.09 -11.71 -7.18
CA SER A 96 1.91 -11.47 -5.76
C SER A 96 0.58 -10.75 -5.47
N GLY A 97 -0.41 -10.90 -6.35
CA GLY A 97 -1.77 -10.38 -6.13
C GLY A 97 -1.99 -8.91 -6.47
N ILE A 98 -0.99 -8.18 -6.98
CA ILE A 98 -1.10 -6.74 -7.29
C ILE A 98 -1.36 -6.53 -8.79
N GLY A 99 -2.58 -6.12 -9.16
CA GLY A 99 -2.98 -5.91 -10.56
C GLY A 99 -4.28 -5.17 -10.76
#